data_AF-A0A0B7BV19-F1
#
_entry.id   AF-A0A0B7BV19-F1
#
_cell.length_a   1.000
_cell.length_b   1.000
_cell.length_c   1.000
_cell.angle_alpha   90.00
_cell.angle_beta   90.00
_cell.angle_gamma   90.00
#
_symmetry.space_group_name_H-M   'P 1'
#
loop_
_entity.id
_entity.type
_entity.pdbx_description
1 polymer ?
#
loop_
_entity_poly.entity_id
_entity_poly.type
_entity_poly.pdbx_seq_one_letter_code
_entity_poly.pdbx_strand_id
1 'polypeptide(L)' 'KLTNNIRKKRVTIIRIRKKVGTEPCLNYIEKQRMKWFGHLIRMHPNSTVYRVFYNRTSGKKARGRPRKRWLDGVAK' A
#
# COMPACT_ATOMS: atom_id res chain seq x y z
N LYS A 1 5.28 32.01 3.78
CA LYS A 1 6.20 31.75 2.63
C LYS A 1 6.33 30.26 2.27
N LEU A 2 6.59 29.35 3.23
CA LEU A 2 6.74 27.91 2.97
C LEU A 2 5.49 27.25 2.34
N THR A 3 4.30 27.56 2.88
CA THR A 3 3.01 26.99 2.46
C THR A 3 2.65 27.32 1.01
N ASN A 4 2.94 28.55 0.56
CA ASN A 4 2.73 28.98 -0.82
C ASN A 4 3.66 28.26 -1.80
N ASN A 5 4.90 27.97 -1.40
CA ASN A 5 5.85 27.27 -2.26
C ASN A 5 5.47 25.79 -2.45
N ILE A 6 4.96 25.14 -1.40
CA ILE A 6 4.42 23.78 -1.46
C ILE A 6 3.21 23.72 -2.41
N ARG A 7 2.26 24.66 -2.28
CA ARG A 7 1.08 24.73 -3.15
C ARG A 7 1.47 24.92 -4.62
N LYS A 8 2.36 25.86 -4.93
CA LYS A 8 2.85 26.09 -6.30
C LYS A 8 3.52 24.83 -6.88
N LYS A 9 4.43 24.20 -6.13
CA LYS A 9 5.11 22.97 -6.57
C LYS A 9 4.12 21.82 -6.85
N ARG A 10 3.08 21.67 -6.03
CA ARG A 10 2.04 20.65 -6.22
C ARG A 10 1.25 20.88 -7.52
N VAL A 11 0.85 22.13 -7.80
CA VAL A 11 0.15 22.50 -9.05
C VAL A 11 1.04 22.22 -10.28
N THR A 12 2.32 22.59 -10.23
CA THR A 12 3.26 22.34 -11.33
C THR A 12 3.43 20.84 -11.60
N ILE A 13 3.61 20.03 -10.56
CA ILE A 13 3.74 18.57 -10.69
C ILE A 13 2.48 17.94 -11.28
N ILE A 14 1.29 18.37 -10.85
CA ILE A 14 0.02 17.89 -11.42
C ILE A 14 -0.06 18.24 -12.91
N ARG A 15 0.31 19.46 -13.30
CA ARG A 15 0.28 19.91 -14.70
C ARG A 15 1.26 19.13 -15.59
N ILE A 16 2.49 18.90 -15.12
CA ILE A 16 3.50 18.13 -15.85
C ILE A 16 3.00 16.70 -16.08
N ARG A 17 2.49 16.04 -15.03
CA ARG A 17 1.94 14.69 -15.12
C ARG A 17 0.81 14.58 -16.14
N LYS A 18 -0.11 15.57 -16.16
CA LYS A 18 -1.19 15.63 -17.15
C LYS A 18 -0.66 15.74 -18.58
N LYS A 19 0.39 16.55 -18.80
CA LYS A 19 1.00 16.72 -20.13
C LYS A 19 1.73 15.46 -20.62
N VAL A 20 2.43 14.76 -19.73
CA VAL A 20 3.19 13.55 -20.05
C VAL A 20 2.31 12.29 -20.04
N GLY A 21 1.08 12.37 -19.51
CA GLY A 21 0.18 11.22 -19.38
C GLY A 21 0.59 10.24 -18.29
N THR A 22 1.32 10.70 -17.26
CA THR A 22 1.84 9.84 -16.18
C THR A 22 0.96 9.89 -14.95
N GLU A 23 0.77 8.74 -14.30
CA GLU A 23 0.04 8.67 -13.03
C GLU A 23 0.92 9.05 -11.83
N PRO A 24 0.34 9.53 -10.71
CA PRO A 24 1.07 9.69 -9.46
C PRO A 24 1.62 8.33 -8.97
N CYS A 25 2.83 8.35 -8.40
CA CYS A 25 3.47 7.12 -7.89
C CYS A 25 2.62 6.36 -6.85
N LEU A 26 1.84 7.09 -6.04
CA LEU A 26 0.94 6.46 -5.07
C LEU A 26 -0.12 5.59 -5.76
N ASN A 27 -0.75 6.11 -6.82
CA ASN A 27 -1.72 5.36 -7.61
C ASN A 27 -1.11 4.09 -8.23
N TYR A 28 0.13 4.18 -8.72
CA TYR A 28 0.85 3.02 -9.24
C TYR A 28 1.07 1.96 -8.14
N ILE A 29 1.55 2.39 -6.96
CA ILE A 29 1.80 1.49 -5.82
C ILE A 29 0.50 0.81 -5.38
N GLU A 30 -0.61 1.56 -5.30
CA GLU A 30 -1.94 1.03 -4.96
C GLU A 30 -2.39 -0.03 -5.97
N LYS A 31 -2.25 0.24 -7.27
CA LYS A 31 -2.56 -0.74 -8.34
C LYS A 31 -1.73 -2.02 -8.18
N GLN A 32 -0.44 -1.91 -7.92
CA GLN A 32 0.42 -3.09 -7.75
C GLN A 32 0.07 -3.88 -6.49
N ARG A 33 -0.26 -3.20 -5.38
CA ARG A 33 -0.76 -3.87 -4.16
C ARG A 33 -2.02 -4.67 -4.44
N MET A 34 -2.98 -4.11 -5.19
CA MET A 34 -4.21 -4.80 -5.54
C MET A 34 -3.96 -5.99 -6.47
N LYS A 35 -3.07 -5.87 -7.46
CA LYS A 35 -2.66 -6.99 -8.32
C LYS A 35 -2.05 -8.12 -7.49
N TRP A 36 -1.12 -7.80 -6.60
CA TRP A 36 -0.49 -8.78 -5.72
C TRP A 36 -1.49 -9.43 -4.77
N PHE A 37 -2.42 -8.66 -4.20
CA PHE A 37 -3.49 -9.18 -3.36
C PHE A 37 -4.42 -10.15 -4.11
N GLY A 38 -4.83 -9.80 -5.33
CA GLY A 38 -5.62 -10.69 -6.18
C GLY A 38 -4.87 -11.97 -6.52
N HIS A 39 -3.56 -11.89 -6.77
CA HIS A 39 -2.72 -13.06 -6.98
C HIS A 39 -2.66 -13.94 -5.71
N LEU A 40 -2.49 -13.33 -4.54
CA LEU A 40 -2.50 -14.03 -3.26
C LEU A 40 -3.82 -14.78 -3.00
N ILE A 41 -4.99 -14.16 -3.24
CA ILE A 41 -6.30 -14.82 -3.06
C ILE A 41 -6.43 -16.04 -3.99
N ARG A 42 -5.86 -15.99 -5.19
CA ARG A 42 -5.87 -17.11 -6.14
C ARG A 42 -4.80 -18.17 -5.86
N MET A 43 -3.85 -17.93 -4.94
CA MET A 43 -2.88 -18.94 -4.56
C MET A 43 -3.55 -20.08 -3.79
N HIS A 44 -3.02 -21.29 -3.98
CA HIS A 44 -3.48 -22.47 -3.24
C HIS A 44 -3.31 -22.27 -1.71
N PRO A 45 -4.26 -22.72 -0.87
CA PRO A 45 -4.20 -22.53 0.58
C PRO A 45 -2.94 -23.10 1.27
N ASN A 46 -2.29 -24.09 0.65
CA ASN A 46 -1.03 -24.65 1.17
C ASN A 46 0.20 -23.79 0.85
N SER A 47 0.07 -22.76 0.00
CA SER A 47 1.15 -21.81 -0.26
C SER A 47 1.58 -21.12 1.03
N THR A 48 2.88 -21.08 1.28
CA THR A 48 3.47 -20.41 2.45
C THR A 48 2.99 -18.96 2.57
N VAL A 49 2.90 -18.25 1.43
CA VAL A 49 2.50 -16.83 1.42
C VAL A 49 1.03 -16.69 1.84
N TYR A 50 0.13 -17.53 1.28
CA TYR A 50 -1.28 -17.57 1.67
C TYR A 50 -1.43 -17.86 3.17
N ARG A 51 -0.73 -18.91 3.65
CA ARG A 51 -0.75 -19.30 5.07
C ARG A 51 -0.28 -18.17 5.97
N VAL A 52 0.87 -17.56 5.71
CA VAL A 52 1.40 -16.46 6.52
C VAL A 52 0.44 -15.27 6.53
N PHE A 53 -0.20 -15.00 5.39
CA PHE A 53 -1.15 -13.90 5.27
C PHE A 53 -2.42 -14.10 6.11
N TYR A 54 -3.05 -15.27 5.99
CA TYR A 54 -4.32 -15.57 6.68
C TYR A 54 -4.13 -16.04 8.12
N ASN A 55 -2.97 -16.63 8.44
CA ASN A 55 -2.73 -17.17 9.77
C ASN A 55 -2.77 -16.06 10.83
N ARG A 56 -3.63 -16.28 11.84
CA ARG A 56 -3.56 -15.56 13.10
C ARG A 56 -2.58 -16.32 13.98
N THR A 57 -1.44 -15.71 14.30
CA THR A 57 -0.51 -16.28 15.27
C THR A 57 -1.22 -16.40 16.63
N SER A 58 -1.59 -17.63 17.00
CA SER A 58 -2.13 -17.97 18.31
C SER A 58 -1.01 -17.95 19.35
N GLY A 59 -1.16 -17.11 20.38
CA GLY A 59 -0.20 -16.99 21.48
C GLY A 59 -0.36 -15.67 22.25
N LYS A 60 -0.09 -15.67 23.56
CA LYS A 60 0.02 -14.45 24.38
C LYS A 60 1.27 -13.70 23.94
N LYS A 61 1.10 -12.49 23.38
CA LYS A 61 2.19 -11.65 22.88
C LYS A 61 2.76 -10.78 24.00
N ALA A 62 4.05 -10.45 23.90
CA ALA A 62 4.70 -9.49 24.79
C ALA A 62 4.00 -8.12 24.76
N ARG A 63 3.95 -7.45 25.92
CA ARG A 63 3.40 -6.09 26.04
C ARG A 63 4.25 -5.11 25.21
N GLY A 64 3.62 -4.34 24.32
CA GLY A 64 4.33 -3.38 23.48
C GLY A 64 3.52 -2.93 22.25
N ARG A 65 4.17 -2.22 21.32
CA ARG A 65 3.53 -1.70 20.11
C ARG A 65 2.97 -2.85 19.26
N PRO A 66 1.67 -2.85 18.92
CA PRO A 66 1.12 -3.82 18.00
C PRO A 66 1.84 -3.76 16.64
N ARG A 67 2.27 -4.91 16.11
CA ARG A 67 2.75 -4.99 14.73
C ARG A 67 1.60 -4.64 13.79
N LYS A 68 1.81 -3.69 12.86
CA LYS A 68 0.90 -3.49 11.73
C LYS A 68 0.90 -4.77 10.89
N ARG A 69 -0.26 -5.37 10.69
CA ARG A 69 -0.43 -6.45 9.73
C ARG A 69 -0.44 -5.84 8.33
N TRP A 70 -0.10 -6.64 7.32
CA TRP A 70 -0.12 -6.17 5.94
C TRP A 70 -1.53 -5.74 5.50
N LEU A 71 -2.56 -6.49 5.93
CA LEU A 71 -3.97 -6.15 5.74
C LEU A 71 -4.32 -4.75 6.25
N ASP A 72 -3.77 -4.35 7.40
CA ASP A 72 -4.00 -3.04 8.00
C ASP A 72 -3.46 -1.88 7.14
N GLY A 73 -2.58 -2.19 6.18
CA GLY A 73 -2.03 -1.23 5.21
C GLY A 73 -2.70 -1.24 3.83
N VAL A 74 -3.56 -2.23 3.55
CA VAL A 74 -4.33 -2.32 2.30
C VAL A 74 -5.74 -1.75 2.45
N ALA A 75 -6.33 -1.86 3.64
CA ALA A 75 -7.65 -1.29 3.92
C ALA A 75 -7.65 0.24 4.13
N LYS A 76 -6.63 0.95 3.65
CA LYS A 76 -6.38 2.35 3.97
C LYS A 76 -6.50 3.27 2.77
#